data_AF-U2KPY6-F1
#
_entry.id   AF-U2KPY6-F1
#
_cell.length_a   1.000
_cell.length_b   1.000
_cell.length_c   1.000
_cell.angle_alpha   90.00
_cell.angle_beta   90.00
_cell.angle_gamma   90.00
#
_symmetry.space_group_name_H-M   'P 1'
#
loop_
_entity.id
_entity.type
_entity.pdbx_description
1 polymer ?
#
loop_
_entity_poly.entity_id
_entity_poly.type
_entity_poly.pdbx_seq_one_letter_code
_entity_poly.pdbx_strand_id
1 'polypeptide(L)'
;MNRDDKTVKLVDKRDEAQVIMSKADADDEAIKEKLNAVFRLRLLYNTGEELWRHIGKSGGGNNSFGRVGGKDAFLRKAVYHELEREWYDETGIILNGLLDAYAQAAKLMERYNPLHEDEEEGVRIECCEQIVNVCIFDDEITDKQGAKMRELLLRLQEEDTYCLAVLLLMLLGVLPSSFETRQGDAKEMKVKYEQVYNFFLCVCHRNILFVQTPRMTLFHKALKDSEEKLTRIRLVKLTVDVLCNLSILASTEQITETGRRGQWDQLSPNLDGYWFGEHHSEHRPDYWRVEEIMSGYLFTHYFQKEGENGKLHQQEFTISFYSNEDDYACVQHPRSIMQWLNNDKLSKEDITYPHFVFFGGDKPTKIAFESFMMDVSWFRPMRLIRAKDDWMPPTEKGMEVINDFEAYSYTFYLGFEAITPDFISVKDENGKSYKVSVSEHEELRNCTLNDAIGIITWAGKRYIAFDHLMLYLPIEE
;
A
#
# COMPACT_ATOMS: atom_id res chain seq x y z
N MET A 1 -35.63 28.08 61.62
CA MET A 1 -35.57 28.33 60.16
C MET A 1 -34.58 27.31 59.58
N ASN A 2 -35.04 26.09 59.30
CA ASN A 2 -34.25 25.05 58.63
C ASN A 2 -34.89 24.86 57.26
N ARG A 3 -34.24 25.37 56.19
CA ARG A 3 -34.58 24.99 54.82
C ARG A 3 -33.86 23.67 54.54
N ASP A 4 -34.64 22.65 54.21
CA ASP A 4 -34.24 21.27 54.00
C ASP A 4 -33.04 21.08 53.05
N ASP A 5 -31.92 20.66 53.62
CA ASP A 5 -30.70 20.19 52.92
C ASP A 5 -30.96 18.90 52.09
N LYS A 6 -32.11 18.23 52.32
CA LYS A 6 -32.59 17.11 51.49
C LYS A 6 -33.15 17.56 50.14
N THR A 7 -33.73 18.75 50.07
CA THR A 7 -34.39 19.24 48.85
C THR A 7 -33.36 19.73 47.82
N VAL A 8 -32.23 20.30 48.27
CA VAL A 8 -31.12 20.73 47.41
C VAL A 8 -30.42 19.52 46.77
N LYS A 9 -30.10 18.47 47.54
CA LYS A 9 -29.50 17.23 47.00
C LYS A 9 -30.42 16.43 46.07
N LEU A 10 -31.75 16.61 46.16
CA LEU A 10 -32.73 15.99 45.27
C LEU A 10 -32.90 16.75 43.95
N VAL A 11 -32.65 18.07 43.96
CA VAL A 11 -32.66 18.91 42.76
C VAL A 11 -31.37 18.68 41.94
N ASP A 12 -30.19 18.71 42.57
CA ASP A 12 -28.92 18.44 41.87
C ASP A 12 -28.90 17.04 41.22
N LYS A 13 -29.41 16.00 41.90
CA LYS A 13 -29.51 14.65 41.33
C LYS A 13 -30.52 14.53 40.19
N ARG A 14 -31.57 15.36 40.18
CA ARG A 14 -32.55 15.40 39.09
C ARG A 14 -31.98 16.11 37.87
N ASP A 15 -31.22 17.18 38.08
CA ASP A 15 -30.55 17.92 37.02
C ASP A 15 -29.42 17.08 36.39
N GLU A 16 -28.63 16.36 37.20
CA GLU A 16 -27.64 15.39 36.70
C GLU A 16 -28.30 14.25 35.91
N ALA A 17 -29.40 13.68 36.42
CA ALA A 17 -30.13 12.63 35.70
C ALA A 17 -30.73 13.14 34.38
N GLN A 18 -31.22 14.38 34.35
CA GLN A 18 -31.78 15.00 33.15
C GLN A 18 -30.71 15.30 32.10
N VAL A 19 -29.51 15.71 32.52
CA VAL A 19 -28.33 15.88 31.63
C VAL A 19 -27.82 14.54 31.10
N ILE A 20 -27.81 13.49 31.93
CA ILE A 20 -27.43 12.14 31.49
C ILE A 20 -28.46 11.58 30.49
N MET A 21 -29.76 11.78 30.75
CA MET A 21 -30.82 11.35 29.84
C MET A 21 -30.76 12.10 28.51
N SER A 22 -30.58 13.42 28.52
CA SER A 22 -30.49 14.21 27.28
C SER A 22 -29.28 13.83 26.43
N LYS A 23 -28.14 13.52 27.07
CA LYS A 23 -26.95 13.00 26.38
C LYS A 23 -27.19 11.61 25.81
N ALA A 24 -27.83 10.71 26.57
CA ALA A 24 -28.14 9.36 26.11
C ALA A 24 -29.12 9.35 24.92
N ASP A 25 -30.10 10.25 24.92
CA ASP A 25 -31.05 10.43 23.81
C ASP A 25 -30.35 10.99 22.57
N ALA A 26 -29.45 11.97 22.73
CA ALA A 26 -28.66 12.51 21.63
C ALA A 26 -27.71 11.44 21.03
N ASP A 27 -27.05 10.65 21.88
CA ASP A 27 -26.19 9.56 21.44
C ASP A 27 -26.99 8.47 20.69
N ASP A 28 -28.21 8.17 21.13
CA ASP A 28 -29.09 7.22 20.45
C ASP A 28 -29.53 7.73 19.07
N GLU A 29 -29.94 8.99 18.95
CA GLU A 29 -30.29 9.59 17.66
C GLU A 29 -29.09 9.65 16.70
N ALA A 30 -27.89 9.96 17.20
CA ALA A 30 -26.67 9.93 16.39
C ALA A 30 -26.39 8.53 15.82
N ILE A 31 -26.58 7.46 16.62
CA ILE A 31 -26.41 6.08 16.16
C ILE A 31 -27.50 5.69 15.15
N LYS A 32 -28.75 6.15 15.32
CA LYS A 32 -29.81 5.93 14.34
C LYS A 32 -29.44 6.50 12.98
N GLU A 33 -28.92 7.72 12.95
CA GLU A 33 -28.51 8.36 11.71
C GLU A 33 -27.31 7.67 11.07
N LYS A 34 -26.32 7.24 11.85
CA LYS A 34 -25.20 6.43 11.33
C LYS A 34 -25.67 5.10 10.72
N LEU A 35 -26.56 4.39 11.40
CA LEU A 35 -27.16 3.15 10.87
C LEU A 35 -27.97 3.42 9.59
N ASN A 36 -28.74 4.50 9.55
CA ASN A 36 -29.47 4.91 8.36
C ASN A 36 -28.53 5.25 7.20
N ALA A 37 -27.43 5.95 7.46
CA ALA A 37 -26.41 6.28 6.46
C ALA A 37 -25.78 5.02 5.87
N VAL A 38 -25.28 4.11 6.74
CA VAL A 38 -24.71 2.82 6.33
C VAL A 38 -25.67 2.04 5.44
N PHE A 39 -26.95 1.99 5.84
CA PHE A 39 -27.98 1.31 5.06
C PHE A 39 -28.21 2.00 3.72
N ARG A 40 -28.56 3.29 3.69
CA ARG A 40 -28.91 4.02 2.46
C ARG A 40 -27.79 4.01 1.43
N LEU A 41 -26.56 4.15 1.90
CA LEU A 41 -25.37 4.14 1.06
C LEU A 41 -24.97 2.74 0.60
N ARG A 42 -25.55 1.66 1.15
CA ARG A 42 -25.15 0.27 0.87
C ARG A 42 -23.63 0.09 0.99
N LEU A 43 -23.06 0.64 2.07
CA LEU A 43 -21.60 0.66 2.24
C LEU A 43 -21.04 -0.75 2.45
N LEU A 44 -21.65 -1.47 3.39
CA LEU A 44 -21.16 -2.75 3.89
C LEU A 44 -21.65 -3.93 3.05
N TYR A 45 -22.91 -3.89 2.61
CA TYR A 45 -23.51 -4.94 1.78
C TYR A 45 -24.22 -4.31 0.59
N ASN A 46 -24.32 -5.05 -0.51
CA ASN A 46 -24.84 -4.56 -1.77
C ASN A 46 -26.36 -4.37 -1.71
N THR A 47 -27.07 -5.21 -0.96
CA THR A 47 -28.51 -5.11 -0.76
C THR A 47 -28.90 -4.82 0.68
N GLY A 48 -30.07 -4.20 0.85
CA GLY A 48 -30.64 -4.04 2.18
C GLY A 48 -30.99 -5.37 2.84
N GLU A 49 -31.40 -6.36 2.03
CA GLU A 49 -31.75 -7.70 2.49
C GLU A 49 -30.54 -8.44 3.08
N GLU A 50 -29.37 -8.34 2.44
CA GLU A 50 -28.11 -8.89 2.97
C GLU A 50 -27.80 -8.33 4.36
N LEU A 51 -27.87 -7.00 4.53
CA LEU A 51 -27.60 -6.38 5.82
C LEU A 51 -28.61 -6.82 6.90
N TRP A 52 -29.91 -6.87 6.56
CA TRP A 52 -30.92 -7.33 7.50
C TRP A 52 -30.73 -8.80 7.89
N ARG A 53 -30.44 -9.65 6.91
CA ARG A 53 -30.18 -11.08 7.12
C ARG A 53 -28.95 -11.31 7.97
N HIS A 54 -27.88 -10.52 7.74
CA HIS A 54 -26.65 -10.59 8.52
C HIS A 54 -26.90 -10.36 10.01
N ILE A 55 -27.72 -9.37 10.37
CA ILE A 55 -28.08 -9.10 11.78
C ILE A 55 -29.19 -10.01 12.33
N GLY A 56 -29.50 -11.12 11.63
CA GLY A 56 -30.47 -12.12 12.06
C GLY A 56 -31.93 -11.66 12.02
N LYS A 57 -32.27 -10.66 11.20
CA LYS A 57 -33.64 -10.13 11.10
C LYS A 57 -34.19 -10.28 9.68
N SER A 58 -35.46 -10.66 9.58
CA SER A 58 -36.21 -10.55 8.33
C SER A 58 -36.59 -9.08 8.11
N GLY A 59 -35.76 -8.35 7.37
CA GLY A 59 -36.05 -6.99 6.96
C GLY A 59 -36.07 -6.89 5.44
N GLY A 60 -37.22 -6.52 4.90
CA GLY A 60 -37.43 -6.26 3.48
C GLY A 60 -38.58 -5.28 3.33
N GLY A 61 -38.29 -3.99 3.25
CA GLY A 61 -39.29 -2.92 3.09
C GLY A 61 -38.77 -1.53 3.48
N ASN A 62 -39.63 -0.50 3.31
CA ASN A 62 -39.40 0.94 3.55
C ASN A 62 -39.06 1.35 5.00
N ASN A 63 -38.68 0.42 5.87
CA ASN A 63 -38.34 0.72 7.26
C ASN A 63 -36.91 1.26 7.38
N SER A 64 -36.75 2.39 8.07
CA SER A 64 -35.46 2.95 8.44
C SER A 64 -34.64 1.93 9.26
N PHE A 65 -33.40 1.67 8.83
CA PHE A 65 -32.49 0.75 9.50
C PHE A 65 -32.13 1.22 10.92
N GLY A 66 -32.09 2.54 11.13
CA GLY A 66 -31.97 3.16 12.45
C GLY A 66 -33.09 2.76 13.43
N ARG A 67 -34.19 2.15 12.99
CA ARG A 67 -35.22 1.59 13.90
C ARG A 67 -34.93 0.16 14.34
N VAL A 68 -33.76 -0.40 14.02
CA VAL A 68 -33.36 -1.73 14.50
C VAL A 68 -33.50 -1.80 16.03
N GLY A 69 -34.21 -2.83 16.51
CA GLY A 69 -34.49 -2.97 17.95
C GLY A 69 -35.63 -2.10 18.49
N GLY A 70 -36.34 -1.34 17.65
CA GLY A 70 -37.52 -0.58 18.05
C GLY A 70 -37.18 0.51 19.06
N LYS A 71 -37.61 0.35 20.32
CA LYS A 71 -37.27 1.28 21.41
C LYS A 71 -35.93 0.97 22.09
N ASP A 72 -35.29 -0.15 21.77
CA ASP A 72 -34.05 -0.59 22.40
C ASP A 72 -32.82 0.13 21.84
N ALA A 73 -32.38 1.17 22.55
CA ALA A 73 -31.18 1.94 22.23
C ALA A 73 -29.88 1.12 22.38
N PHE A 74 -29.87 0.17 23.32
CA PHE A 74 -28.70 -0.68 23.52
C PHE A 74 -28.48 -1.60 22.31
N LEU A 75 -29.56 -2.22 21.81
CA LEU A 75 -29.47 -3.09 20.64
C LEU A 75 -29.01 -2.34 19.39
N ARG A 76 -29.39 -1.07 19.20
CA ARG A 76 -28.86 -0.24 18.09
C ARG A 76 -27.37 -0.02 18.19
N LYS A 77 -26.90 0.38 19.38
CA LYS A 77 -25.47 0.59 19.65
C LYS A 77 -24.68 -0.71 19.43
N ALA A 78 -25.19 -1.83 19.93
CA ALA A 78 -24.56 -3.13 19.74
C ALA A 78 -24.45 -3.52 18.26
N VAL A 79 -25.53 -3.36 17.47
CA VAL A 79 -25.52 -3.63 16.03
C VAL A 79 -24.51 -2.75 15.31
N TYR A 80 -24.47 -1.44 15.62
CA TYR A 80 -23.52 -0.54 14.97
C TYR A 80 -22.07 -0.91 15.26
N HIS A 81 -21.73 -1.17 16.53
CA HIS A 81 -20.35 -1.53 16.90
C HIS A 81 -19.92 -2.91 16.41
N GLU A 82 -20.84 -3.85 16.29
CA GLU A 82 -20.54 -5.16 15.70
C GLU A 82 -20.19 -5.02 14.22
N LEU A 83 -20.97 -4.24 13.46
CA LEU A 83 -20.67 -3.91 12.07
C LEU A 83 -19.35 -3.13 11.94
N GLU A 84 -19.11 -2.16 12.82
CA GLU A 84 -17.84 -1.41 12.84
C GLU A 84 -16.65 -2.34 13.08
N ARG A 85 -16.74 -3.27 14.03
CA ARG A 85 -15.70 -4.25 14.32
C ARG A 85 -15.46 -5.20 13.14
N GLU A 86 -16.51 -5.84 12.63
CA GLU A 86 -16.40 -6.79 11.51
C GLU A 86 -15.67 -6.17 10.32
N TRP A 87 -16.07 -4.95 9.95
CA TRP A 87 -15.51 -4.29 8.78
C TRP A 87 -14.15 -3.65 9.05
N TYR A 88 -13.84 -3.30 10.29
CA TYR A 88 -12.47 -2.99 10.68
C TYR A 88 -11.56 -4.21 10.56
N ASP A 89 -11.98 -5.38 11.06
CA ASP A 89 -11.20 -6.61 10.96
C ASP A 89 -11.02 -7.06 9.48
N GLU A 90 -12.04 -6.87 8.64
CA GLU A 90 -12.01 -7.27 7.23
C GLU A 90 -11.26 -6.28 6.32
N THR A 91 -11.33 -4.98 6.61
CA THR A 91 -10.84 -3.94 5.68
C THR A 91 -9.89 -2.92 6.30
N GLY A 92 -9.68 -2.94 7.61
CA GLY A 92 -8.92 -1.92 8.35
C GLY A 92 -9.62 -0.56 8.45
N ILE A 93 -10.83 -0.40 7.88
CA ILE A 93 -11.54 0.89 7.85
C ILE A 93 -12.30 1.12 9.15
N ILE A 94 -12.03 2.25 9.79
CA ILE A 94 -12.83 2.78 10.90
C ILE A 94 -14.13 3.37 10.31
N LEU A 95 -15.27 2.70 10.56
CA LEU A 95 -16.56 3.07 9.95
C LEU A 95 -16.99 4.51 10.25
N ASN A 96 -16.76 4.99 11.47
CA ASN A 96 -17.02 6.40 11.81
C ASN A 96 -16.19 7.37 10.97
N GLY A 97 -14.90 7.11 10.80
CA GLY A 97 -14.01 7.94 9.98
C GLY A 97 -14.47 7.96 8.52
N LEU A 98 -14.92 6.82 7.98
CA LEU A 98 -15.48 6.76 6.64
C LEU A 98 -16.75 7.62 6.48
N LEU A 99 -17.66 7.60 7.47
CA LEU A 99 -18.87 8.42 7.41
C LEU A 99 -18.56 9.92 7.50
N ASP A 100 -17.56 10.30 8.29
CA ASP A 100 -17.10 11.69 8.39
C ASP A 100 -16.46 12.16 7.06
N ALA A 101 -15.57 11.35 6.47
CA ALA A 101 -15.00 11.61 5.15
C ALA A 101 -16.09 11.74 4.06
N TYR A 102 -17.10 10.88 4.11
CA TYR A 102 -18.25 10.95 3.19
C TYR A 102 -19.05 12.24 3.35
N ALA A 103 -19.28 12.69 4.59
CA ALA A 103 -19.97 13.94 4.86
C ALA A 103 -19.18 15.15 4.37
N GLN A 104 -17.85 15.11 4.48
CA GLN A 104 -16.96 16.15 3.95
C GLN A 104 -16.99 16.16 2.41
N ALA A 105 -16.79 15.00 1.76
CA ALA A 105 -16.87 14.87 0.32
C ALA A 105 -18.21 15.33 -0.25
N ALA A 106 -19.34 14.96 0.38
CA ALA A 106 -20.67 15.42 -0.02
C ALA A 106 -20.83 16.95 0.06
N LYS A 107 -20.29 17.60 1.10
CA LYS A 107 -20.28 19.07 1.21
C LYS A 107 -19.43 19.72 0.12
N LEU A 108 -18.29 19.12 -0.24
CA LEU A 108 -17.45 19.59 -1.34
C LEU A 108 -18.18 19.47 -2.68
N MET A 109 -18.84 18.34 -2.94
CA MET A 109 -19.69 18.13 -4.11
C MET A 109 -20.78 19.20 -4.22
N GLU A 110 -21.52 19.47 -3.14
CA GLU A 110 -22.60 20.46 -3.11
C GLU A 110 -22.08 21.90 -3.33
N ARG A 111 -21.00 22.28 -2.64
CA ARG A 111 -20.46 23.65 -2.67
C ARG A 111 -19.83 23.98 -4.02
N TYR A 112 -18.99 23.09 -4.54
CA TYR A 112 -18.18 23.37 -5.72
C TYR A 112 -18.85 22.92 -7.01
N ASN A 113 -19.74 21.93 -6.94
CA ASN A 113 -20.44 21.32 -8.07
C ASN A 113 -19.51 21.12 -9.27
N PRO A 114 -18.46 20.30 -9.11
CA PRO A 114 -17.38 20.15 -10.10
C PRO A 114 -17.86 19.54 -11.43
N LEU A 115 -19.01 18.87 -11.42
CA LEU A 115 -19.65 18.28 -12.59
C LEU A 115 -21.12 18.70 -12.65
N HIS A 116 -21.66 18.87 -13.85
CA HIS A 116 -23.11 18.91 -14.07
C HIS A 116 -23.69 17.47 -14.07
N GLU A 117 -24.98 17.31 -13.74
CA GLU A 117 -25.60 15.98 -13.60
C GLU A 117 -25.54 15.14 -14.89
N ASP A 118 -25.48 15.81 -16.05
CA ASP A 118 -25.49 15.22 -17.39
C ASP A 118 -24.10 15.11 -18.04
N GLU A 119 -23.01 15.35 -17.29
CA GLU A 119 -21.66 15.28 -17.87
C GLU A 119 -21.32 13.86 -18.36
N GLU A 120 -20.74 13.80 -19.56
CA GLU A 120 -20.26 12.57 -20.19
C GLU A 120 -19.16 11.92 -19.35
N GLU A 121 -19.04 10.58 -19.42
CA GLU A 121 -18.06 9.81 -18.65
C GLU A 121 -16.62 10.33 -18.83
N GLY A 122 -16.26 10.74 -20.04
CA GLY A 122 -14.94 11.32 -20.33
C GLY A 122 -14.64 12.59 -19.52
N VAL A 123 -15.62 13.48 -19.35
CA VAL A 123 -15.47 14.71 -18.56
C VAL A 123 -15.28 14.39 -17.08
N ARG A 124 -15.97 13.37 -16.57
CA ARG A 124 -15.82 12.91 -15.18
C ARG A 124 -14.43 12.35 -14.94
N ILE A 125 -13.91 11.56 -15.89
CA ILE A 125 -12.56 11.01 -15.84
C ILE A 125 -11.54 12.14 -15.86
N GLU A 126 -11.63 13.10 -16.79
CA GLU A 126 -10.72 14.24 -16.85
C GLU A 126 -10.71 15.06 -15.55
N CYS A 127 -11.87 15.28 -14.95
CA CYS A 127 -11.99 15.95 -13.65
C CYS A 127 -11.28 15.16 -12.53
N CYS A 128 -11.49 13.84 -12.47
CA CYS A 128 -10.85 12.96 -11.51
C CYS A 128 -9.32 12.90 -11.71
N GLU A 129 -8.86 12.80 -12.96
CA GLU A 129 -7.44 12.84 -13.30
C GLU A 129 -6.81 14.14 -12.82
N GLN A 130 -7.44 15.28 -13.07
CA GLN A 130 -6.97 16.59 -12.61
C GLN A 130 -6.85 16.65 -11.08
N ILE A 131 -7.83 16.12 -10.35
CA ILE A 131 -7.78 16.05 -8.88
C ILE A 131 -6.58 15.23 -8.42
N VAL A 132 -6.38 14.04 -9.00
CA VAL A 132 -5.24 13.17 -8.64
C VAL A 132 -3.92 13.84 -9.00
N ASN A 133 -3.81 14.47 -10.16
CA ASN A 133 -2.62 15.18 -10.60
C ASN A 133 -2.17 16.26 -9.60
N VAL A 134 -3.10 17.05 -9.09
CA VAL A 134 -2.76 18.09 -8.11
C VAL A 134 -2.57 17.53 -6.70
N CYS A 135 -3.46 16.64 -6.25
CA CYS A 135 -3.47 16.20 -4.84
C CYS A 135 -2.44 15.09 -4.54
N ILE A 136 -2.00 14.34 -5.55
CA ILE A 136 -1.08 13.21 -5.40
C ILE A 136 0.27 13.50 -6.05
N PHE A 137 0.28 14.12 -7.24
CA PHE A 137 1.51 14.41 -7.98
C PHE A 137 2.01 15.85 -7.82
N ASP A 138 1.31 16.67 -7.03
CA ASP A 138 1.65 18.08 -6.77
C ASP A 138 1.78 18.93 -8.04
N ASP A 139 1.00 18.61 -9.08
CA ASP A 139 0.94 19.42 -10.30
C ASP A 139 0.46 20.85 -9.99
N GLU A 140 1.07 21.84 -10.64
CA GLU A 140 0.70 23.24 -10.46
C GLU A 140 -0.78 23.51 -10.84
N ILE A 141 -1.47 24.23 -9.95
CA ILE A 141 -2.83 24.72 -10.20
C ILE A 141 -2.76 25.92 -11.16
N THR A 142 -3.13 25.70 -12.42
CA THR A 142 -3.06 26.73 -13.46
C THR A 142 -4.32 27.59 -13.57
N ASP A 143 -4.19 28.79 -14.13
CA ASP A 143 -5.30 29.72 -14.40
C ASP A 143 -6.34 29.19 -15.41
N LYS A 144 -6.02 28.10 -16.13
CA LYS A 144 -6.96 27.44 -17.06
C LYS A 144 -8.18 26.86 -16.34
N GLN A 145 -8.06 26.67 -15.03
CA GLN A 145 -9.08 26.05 -14.20
C GLN A 145 -10.06 27.12 -13.67
N GLY A 146 -11.36 26.85 -13.74
CA GLY A 146 -12.38 27.75 -13.18
C GLY A 146 -12.14 28.03 -11.69
N ALA A 147 -12.54 29.21 -11.19
CA ALA A 147 -12.27 29.62 -9.81
C ALA A 147 -12.74 28.61 -8.75
N LYS A 148 -13.92 28.02 -8.96
CA LYS A 148 -14.47 26.97 -8.09
C LYS A 148 -13.62 25.70 -8.07
N MET A 149 -13.13 25.26 -9.23
CA MET A 149 -12.28 24.07 -9.34
C MET A 149 -10.95 24.29 -8.62
N ARG A 150 -10.35 25.48 -8.77
CA ARG A 150 -9.12 25.83 -8.06
C ARG A 150 -9.29 25.81 -6.54
N GLU A 151 -10.37 26.39 -6.04
CA GLU A 151 -10.68 26.37 -4.61
C GLU A 151 -10.93 24.94 -4.09
N LEU A 152 -11.60 24.09 -4.88
CA LEU A 152 -11.77 22.67 -4.55
C LEU A 152 -10.42 21.94 -4.46
N LEU A 153 -9.53 22.15 -5.43
CA LEU A 153 -8.22 21.49 -5.48
C LEU A 153 -7.34 21.90 -4.29
N LEU A 154 -7.24 23.19 -4.00
CA LEU A 154 -6.53 23.70 -2.82
C LEU A 154 -7.09 23.10 -1.53
N ARG A 155 -8.41 22.97 -1.44
CA ARG A 155 -9.02 22.37 -0.26
C ARG A 155 -8.69 20.89 -0.13
N LEU A 156 -8.73 20.15 -1.24
CA LEU A 156 -8.45 18.71 -1.25
C LEU A 156 -7.01 18.37 -0.88
N GLN A 157 -6.05 19.25 -1.16
CA GLN A 157 -4.66 19.09 -0.70
C GLN A 157 -4.53 19.12 0.84
N GLU A 158 -5.48 19.73 1.55
CA GLU A 158 -5.50 19.78 3.02
C GLU A 158 -6.30 18.65 3.67
N GLU A 159 -7.12 17.93 2.89
CA GLU A 159 -7.99 16.87 3.41
C GLU A 159 -7.28 15.50 3.43
N ASP A 160 -7.80 14.55 4.20
CA ASP A 160 -7.26 13.20 4.25
C ASP A 160 -7.53 12.39 2.97
N THR A 161 -6.75 11.31 2.78
CA THR A 161 -6.89 10.43 1.61
C THR A 161 -8.25 9.72 1.55
N TYR A 162 -8.93 9.54 2.67
CA TYR A 162 -10.28 8.96 2.69
C TYR A 162 -11.30 9.90 2.04
N CYS A 163 -11.27 11.18 2.38
CA CYS A 163 -12.13 12.20 1.76
C CYS A 163 -11.86 12.29 0.26
N LEU A 164 -10.59 12.27 -0.15
CA LEU A 164 -10.19 12.25 -1.56
C LEU A 164 -10.74 11.01 -2.29
N ALA A 165 -10.55 9.82 -1.73
CA ALA A 165 -11.03 8.56 -2.30
C ALA A 165 -12.55 8.56 -2.46
N VAL A 166 -13.29 8.97 -1.43
CA VAL A 166 -14.74 9.04 -1.48
C VAL A 166 -15.21 10.04 -2.53
N LEU A 167 -14.59 11.22 -2.61
CA LEU A 167 -14.92 12.23 -3.62
C LEU A 167 -14.72 11.70 -5.04
N LEU A 168 -13.56 11.09 -5.32
CA LEU A 168 -13.27 10.50 -6.64
C LEU A 168 -14.31 9.43 -7.02
N LEU A 169 -14.66 8.55 -6.08
CA LEU A 169 -15.67 7.53 -6.33
C LEU A 169 -17.09 8.10 -6.52
N MET A 170 -17.42 9.24 -5.91
CA MET A 170 -18.66 9.98 -6.18
C MET A 170 -18.65 10.58 -7.60
N LEU A 171 -17.55 11.22 -7.99
CA LEU A 171 -17.39 11.84 -9.31
C LEU A 171 -17.45 10.81 -10.45
N LEU A 172 -16.85 9.63 -10.25
CA LEU A 172 -16.94 8.50 -11.17
C LEU A 172 -18.35 7.85 -11.22
N GLY A 173 -19.28 8.28 -10.35
CA GLY A 173 -20.66 7.75 -10.30
C GLY A 173 -20.80 6.40 -9.61
N VAL A 174 -19.76 5.95 -8.90
CA VAL A 174 -19.70 4.64 -8.26
C VAL A 174 -20.31 4.67 -6.85
N LEU A 175 -20.01 5.73 -6.11
CA LEU A 175 -20.66 6.06 -4.85
C LEU A 175 -21.80 7.08 -5.05
N PRO A 176 -22.86 7.02 -4.22
CA PRO A 176 -23.89 8.05 -4.23
C PRO A 176 -23.34 9.45 -3.91
N SER A 177 -23.87 10.52 -4.49
CA SER A 177 -23.39 11.88 -4.18
C SER A 177 -23.85 12.41 -2.81
N SER A 178 -24.80 11.75 -2.13
CA SER A 178 -25.34 12.19 -0.84
C SER A 178 -25.88 11.06 0.04
N PHE A 179 -25.98 11.30 1.36
CA PHE A 179 -26.63 10.40 2.33
C PHE A 179 -28.15 10.27 2.15
N GLU A 180 -28.76 11.21 1.42
CA GLU A 180 -30.21 11.19 1.13
C GLU A 180 -30.55 10.42 -0.15
N THR A 181 -29.56 9.73 -0.72
CA THR A 181 -29.71 8.93 -1.93
C THR A 181 -30.91 7.99 -1.89
N ARG A 182 -31.59 7.89 -3.05
CA ARG A 182 -32.70 6.96 -3.31
C ARG A 182 -32.32 5.87 -4.31
N GLN A 183 -31.03 5.70 -4.61
CA GLN A 183 -30.54 4.72 -5.59
C GLN A 183 -30.88 3.27 -5.24
N GLY A 184 -31.15 2.97 -3.95
CA GLY A 184 -31.53 1.64 -3.50
C GLY A 184 -30.34 0.70 -3.44
N ASP A 185 -30.56 -0.57 -3.80
CA ASP A 185 -29.51 -1.60 -3.77
C ASP A 185 -28.42 -1.33 -4.81
N ALA A 186 -27.17 -1.63 -4.41
CA ALA A 186 -26.02 -1.55 -5.29
C ALA A 186 -26.05 -2.70 -6.31
N LYS A 187 -25.95 -2.34 -7.59
CA LYS A 187 -25.94 -3.28 -8.72
C LYS A 187 -24.70 -3.05 -9.56
N GLU A 188 -24.32 -4.08 -10.31
CA GLU A 188 -23.21 -4.06 -11.27
C GLU A 188 -21.91 -3.58 -10.60
N MET A 189 -21.67 -4.04 -9.38
CA MET A 189 -20.50 -3.70 -8.59
C MET A 189 -19.22 -4.16 -9.29
N LYS A 190 -19.24 -5.29 -10.00
CA LYS A 190 -18.07 -5.68 -10.80
C LYS A 190 -17.72 -4.67 -11.89
N VAL A 191 -18.72 -4.19 -12.64
CA VAL A 191 -18.52 -3.15 -13.68
C VAL A 191 -17.96 -1.87 -13.04
N LYS A 192 -18.49 -1.48 -11.88
CA LYS A 192 -18.01 -0.30 -11.14
C LYS A 192 -16.57 -0.46 -10.63
N TYR A 193 -16.20 -1.64 -10.14
CA TYR A 193 -14.81 -1.93 -9.77
C TYR A 193 -13.89 -1.88 -10.99
N GLU A 194 -14.29 -2.46 -12.12
CA GLU A 194 -13.53 -2.43 -13.37
C GLU A 194 -13.33 -0.99 -13.87
N GLN A 195 -14.36 -0.14 -13.78
CA GLN A 195 -14.29 1.28 -14.12
C GLN A 195 -13.21 2.01 -13.30
N VAL A 196 -13.23 1.85 -11.97
CA VAL A 196 -12.25 2.50 -11.07
C VAL A 196 -10.84 1.93 -11.29
N TYR A 197 -10.72 0.62 -11.50
CA TYR A 197 -9.45 -0.01 -11.81
C TYR A 197 -8.84 0.53 -13.11
N ASN A 198 -9.63 0.64 -14.17
CA ASN A 198 -9.18 1.19 -15.46
C ASN A 198 -8.80 2.67 -15.34
N PHE A 199 -9.53 3.46 -14.55
CA PHE A 199 -9.15 4.84 -14.23
C PHE A 199 -7.73 4.90 -13.63
N PHE A 200 -7.46 4.10 -12.60
CA PHE A 200 -6.12 4.10 -11.98
C PHE A 200 -5.03 3.54 -12.88
N LEU A 201 -5.32 2.61 -13.78
CA LEU A 201 -4.34 2.17 -14.79
C LEU A 201 -3.88 3.36 -15.64
N CYS A 202 -4.79 4.21 -16.11
CA CYS A 202 -4.46 5.40 -16.89
C CYS A 202 -3.60 6.38 -16.08
N VAL A 203 -4.00 6.69 -14.84
CA VAL A 203 -3.25 7.57 -13.93
C VAL A 203 -1.82 7.06 -13.69
N CYS A 204 -1.64 5.74 -13.51
CA CYS A 204 -0.34 5.15 -13.21
C CYS A 204 0.70 5.37 -14.31
N HIS A 205 0.27 5.57 -15.56
CA HIS A 205 1.17 5.75 -16.68
C HIS A 205 1.90 7.11 -16.67
N ARG A 206 1.45 8.11 -15.89
CA ARG A 206 1.90 9.49 -16.07
C ARG A 206 3.29 9.82 -15.50
N ASN A 207 3.71 9.29 -14.35
CA ASN A 207 5.03 9.59 -13.76
C ASN A 207 5.28 8.74 -12.50
N ILE A 208 5.38 7.43 -12.67
CA ILE A 208 5.62 6.52 -11.56
C ILE A 208 6.78 5.62 -11.92
N LEU A 209 7.64 5.35 -10.93
CA LEU A 209 8.69 4.32 -10.95
C LEU A 209 8.21 2.95 -11.48
N PHE A 210 6.90 2.68 -11.47
CA PHE A 210 6.30 1.42 -11.88
C PHE A 210 5.38 1.59 -13.08
N VAL A 211 5.34 0.58 -13.96
CA VAL A 211 4.32 0.43 -15.01
C VAL A 211 2.93 0.25 -14.40
N GLN A 212 2.85 -0.44 -13.26
CA GLN A 212 1.66 -0.63 -12.45
C GLN A 212 2.07 -0.69 -10.97
N THR A 213 1.40 0.05 -10.10
CA THR A 213 1.77 0.09 -8.68
C THR A 213 1.48 -1.25 -7.98
N PRO A 214 2.25 -1.62 -6.94
CA PRO A 214 2.04 -2.88 -6.22
C PRO A 214 0.60 -3.07 -5.72
N ARG A 215 -0.01 -2.02 -5.13
CA ARG A 215 -1.39 -2.08 -4.59
C ARG A 215 -2.45 -2.29 -5.68
N MET A 216 -2.18 -1.92 -6.94
CA MET A 216 -3.06 -2.25 -8.06
C MET A 216 -3.15 -3.77 -8.32
N THR A 217 -2.16 -4.57 -7.90
CA THR A 217 -2.27 -6.04 -7.97
C THR A 217 -3.37 -6.57 -7.06
N LEU A 218 -3.51 -6.01 -5.85
CA LEU A 218 -4.57 -6.41 -4.91
C LEU A 218 -5.94 -6.01 -5.42
N PHE A 219 -6.06 -4.84 -6.05
CA PHE A 219 -7.28 -4.42 -6.73
C PHE A 219 -7.64 -5.42 -7.84
N HIS A 220 -6.69 -5.74 -8.73
CA HIS A 220 -6.94 -6.72 -9.79
C HIS A 220 -7.30 -8.11 -9.26
N LYS A 221 -6.76 -8.52 -8.11
CA LYS A 221 -7.15 -9.78 -7.44
C LYS A 221 -8.60 -9.72 -6.96
N ALA A 222 -9.03 -8.61 -6.35
CA ALA A 222 -10.41 -8.42 -5.91
C ALA A 222 -11.41 -8.51 -7.09
N LEU A 223 -11.05 -8.06 -8.29
CA LEU A 223 -11.91 -8.20 -9.49
C LEU A 223 -12.25 -9.66 -9.87
N LYS A 224 -11.50 -10.63 -9.36
CA LYS A 224 -11.76 -12.06 -9.57
C LYS A 224 -12.75 -12.65 -8.57
N ASP A 225 -13.13 -11.90 -7.52
CA ASP A 225 -14.12 -12.34 -6.56
C ASP A 225 -15.54 -12.37 -7.15
N SER A 226 -16.43 -13.06 -6.43
CA SER A 226 -17.86 -13.03 -6.70
C SER A 226 -18.47 -11.66 -6.43
N GLU A 227 -19.48 -11.25 -7.20
CA GLU A 227 -20.21 -9.97 -7.07
C GLU A 227 -20.60 -9.62 -5.62
N GLU A 228 -21.06 -10.60 -4.85
CA GLU A 228 -21.49 -10.45 -3.44
C GLU A 228 -20.37 -9.96 -2.51
N LYS A 229 -19.10 -10.21 -2.88
CA LYS A 229 -17.92 -9.76 -2.12
C LYS A 229 -17.45 -8.36 -2.54
N LEU A 230 -17.96 -7.81 -3.63
CA LEU A 230 -17.56 -6.53 -4.18
C LEU A 230 -18.44 -5.41 -3.59
N THR A 231 -18.15 -5.02 -2.35
CA THR A 231 -18.93 -4.03 -1.60
C THR A 231 -18.35 -2.63 -1.75
N ARG A 232 -19.14 -1.58 -1.46
CA ARG A 232 -18.67 -0.19 -1.59
C ARG A 232 -17.53 0.15 -0.62
N ILE A 233 -17.56 -0.36 0.61
CA ILE A 233 -16.49 -0.13 1.60
C ILE A 233 -15.15 -0.74 1.15
N ARG A 234 -15.16 -1.94 0.56
CA ARG A 234 -13.96 -2.56 -0.01
C ARG A 234 -13.41 -1.76 -1.19
N LEU A 235 -14.29 -1.21 -2.02
CA LEU A 235 -13.85 -0.34 -3.11
C LEU A 235 -13.19 0.94 -2.61
N VAL A 236 -13.74 1.54 -1.54
CA VAL A 236 -13.10 2.68 -0.86
C VAL A 236 -11.73 2.28 -0.33
N LYS A 237 -11.60 1.12 0.35
CA LYS A 237 -10.30 0.62 0.84
C LYS A 237 -9.27 0.49 -0.28
N LEU A 238 -9.64 -0.20 -1.38
CA LEU A 238 -8.76 -0.37 -2.53
C LEU A 238 -8.36 0.98 -3.16
N THR A 239 -9.29 1.92 -3.23
CA THR A 239 -9.05 3.27 -3.77
C THR A 239 -8.07 4.05 -2.88
N VAL A 240 -8.28 4.04 -1.56
CA VAL A 240 -7.38 4.66 -0.57
C VAL A 240 -5.99 4.04 -0.67
N ASP A 241 -5.90 2.71 -0.73
CA ASP A 241 -4.61 2.00 -0.81
C ASP A 241 -3.83 2.36 -2.08
N VAL A 242 -4.52 2.47 -3.21
CA VAL A 242 -3.89 2.92 -4.46
C VAL A 242 -3.43 4.37 -4.34
N LEU A 243 -4.26 5.29 -3.83
CA LEU A 243 -3.89 6.70 -3.67
C LEU A 243 -2.71 6.90 -2.73
N CYS A 244 -2.70 6.24 -1.57
CA CYS A 244 -1.56 6.26 -0.63
C CYS A 244 -0.29 5.70 -1.29
N ASN A 245 -0.41 4.61 -2.06
CA ASN A 245 0.74 4.04 -2.76
C ASN A 245 1.24 4.98 -3.87
N LEU A 246 0.34 5.68 -4.55
CA LEU A 246 0.69 6.70 -5.55
C LEU A 246 1.40 7.89 -4.93
N SER A 247 0.92 8.44 -3.81
CA SER A 247 1.53 9.61 -3.17
C SER A 247 2.97 9.33 -2.74
N ILE A 248 3.20 8.14 -2.17
CA ILE A 248 4.55 7.70 -1.79
C ILE A 248 5.46 7.65 -3.02
N LEU A 249 4.97 7.09 -4.14
CA LEU A 249 5.77 6.92 -5.36
C LEU A 249 5.94 8.20 -6.18
N ALA A 250 5.13 9.23 -5.94
CA ALA A 250 5.15 10.48 -6.68
C ALA A 250 6.20 11.49 -6.17
N SER A 251 6.61 11.40 -4.90
CA SER A 251 7.55 12.34 -4.29
C SER A 251 8.88 11.66 -3.97
N THR A 252 9.99 12.15 -4.53
CA THR A 252 11.35 11.67 -4.21
C THR A 252 11.69 11.86 -2.74
N GLU A 253 11.21 12.94 -2.11
CA GLU A 253 11.30 13.16 -0.67
C GLU A 253 10.52 12.09 0.10
N GLN A 254 9.29 11.78 -0.30
CA GLN A 254 8.51 10.70 0.33
C GLN A 254 9.11 9.31 0.05
N ILE A 255 9.70 9.05 -1.11
CA ILE A 255 10.44 7.81 -1.39
C ILE A 255 11.63 7.71 -0.44
N THR A 256 12.37 8.80 -0.23
CA THR A 256 13.53 8.84 0.66
C THR A 256 13.11 8.65 2.12
N GLU A 257 12.11 9.39 2.58
CA GLU A 257 11.59 9.30 3.94
C GLU A 257 10.94 7.94 4.20
N THR A 258 10.18 7.40 3.24
CA THR A 258 9.61 6.04 3.32
C THR A 258 10.68 4.98 3.23
N GLY A 259 11.75 5.19 2.45
CA GLY A 259 12.93 4.33 2.44
C GLY A 259 13.60 4.29 3.81
N ARG A 260 13.80 5.45 4.45
CA ARG A 260 14.34 5.52 5.81
C ARG A 260 13.42 4.94 6.88
N ARG A 261 12.12 5.22 6.82
CA ARG A 261 11.14 4.60 7.73
C ARG A 261 11.05 3.10 7.48
N GLY A 262 11.12 2.69 6.22
CA GLY A 262 11.21 1.30 5.81
C GLY A 262 12.43 0.61 6.38
N GLN A 263 13.58 1.29 6.52
CA GLN A 263 14.74 0.75 7.26
C GLN A 263 14.45 0.55 8.76
N TRP A 264 13.57 1.36 9.38
CA TRP A 264 13.14 1.14 10.77
C TRP A 264 12.16 -0.03 10.92
N ASP A 265 11.32 -0.24 9.90
CA ASP A 265 10.38 -1.37 9.83
C ASP A 265 11.02 -2.63 9.20
N GLN A 266 12.30 -2.53 8.78
CA GLN A 266 13.04 -3.61 8.15
C GLN A 266 13.45 -4.63 9.21
N LEU A 267 13.14 -5.89 8.94
CA LEU A 267 13.59 -7.01 9.75
C LEU A 267 14.95 -7.49 9.27
N SER A 268 15.89 -7.62 10.21
CA SER A 268 17.23 -8.17 9.96
C SER A 268 17.52 -9.43 10.79
N PRO A 269 16.78 -10.54 10.57
CA PRO A 269 17.07 -11.80 11.25
C PRO A 269 18.42 -12.37 10.79
N ASN A 270 19.09 -13.17 11.62
CA ASN A 270 20.32 -13.82 11.17
C ASN A 270 19.96 -14.91 10.16
N LEU A 271 20.16 -14.66 8.86
CA LEU A 271 19.85 -15.59 7.77
C LEU A 271 21.07 -16.20 7.09
N ASP A 272 22.28 -15.73 7.41
CA ASP A 272 23.51 -16.16 6.74
C ASP A 272 23.66 -17.68 6.67
N GLY A 273 24.13 -18.16 5.52
CA GLY A 273 24.47 -19.55 5.27
C GLY A 273 23.59 -20.23 4.22
N TYR A 274 23.53 -21.56 4.29
CA TYR A 274 22.85 -22.37 3.29
C TYR A 274 21.45 -22.78 3.73
N TRP A 275 20.54 -22.86 2.75
CA TRP A 275 19.15 -23.22 2.94
C TRP A 275 18.69 -24.19 1.85
N PHE A 276 17.96 -25.23 2.23
CA PHE A 276 17.40 -26.20 1.30
C PHE A 276 16.04 -25.74 0.77
N GLY A 277 15.85 -25.82 -0.54
CA GLY A 277 14.53 -25.73 -1.16
C GLY A 277 13.71 -26.99 -0.90
N GLU A 278 12.40 -26.93 -1.14
CA GLU A 278 11.47 -28.04 -0.90
C GLU A 278 11.83 -29.32 -1.68
N HIS A 279 12.53 -29.18 -2.81
CA HIS A 279 12.87 -30.29 -3.70
C HIS A 279 14.33 -30.72 -3.58
N HIS A 280 15.05 -30.24 -2.56
CA HIS A 280 16.44 -30.61 -2.33
C HIS A 280 16.60 -32.11 -2.11
N SER A 281 17.55 -32.71 -2.84
CA SER A 281 18.06 -34.05 -2.55
C SER A 281 19.53 -34.15 -2.92
N GLU A 282 20.23 -35.17 -2.41
CA GLU A 282 21.64 -35.42 -2.75
C GLU A 282 21.88 -35.59 -4.27
N HIS A 283 20.89 -36.14 -4.98
CA HIS A 283 20.99 -36.39 -6.42
C HIS A 283 20.46 -35.25 -7.29
N ARG A 284 19.68 -34.34 -6.71
CA ARG A 284 19.10 -33.18 -7.39
C ARG A 284 19.23 -31.98 -6.45
N PRO A 285 20.37 -31.28 -6.48
CA PRO A 285 20.57 -30.09 -5.67
C PRO A 285 19.53 -29.02 -5.99
N ASP A 286 18.92 -28.49 -4.93
CA ASP A 286 18.05 -27.32 -4.92
C ASP A 286 18.27 -26.62 -3.58
N TYR A 287 19.07 -25.57 -3.58
CA TYR A 287 19.48 -24.90 -2.34
C TYR A 287 19.79 -23.44 -2.59
N TRP A 288 19.86 -22.68 -1.53
CA TRP A 288 20.05 -21.24 -1.53
C TRP A 288 21.25 -20.91 -0.65
N ARG A 289 22.04 -19.96 -1.07
CA ARG A 289 23.02 -19.26 -0.23
C ARG A 289 22.43 -17.90 0.10
N VAL A 290 22.43 -17.55 1.38
CA VAL A 290 21.97 -16.25 1.86
C VAL A 290 23.15 -15.53 2.50
N GLU A 291 23.34 -14.29 2.10
CA GLU A 291 24.38 -13.40 2.59
C GLU A 291 23.74 -12.06 2.98
N GLU A 292 23.93 -11.61 4.22
CA GLU A 292 23.54 -10.27 4.64
C GLU A 292 24.37 -9.21 3.90
N ILE A 293 23.68 -8.22 3.33
CA ILE A 293 24.24 -7.07 2.62
C ILE A 293 23.67 -5.79 3.22
N MET A 294 24.25 -4.64 2.87
CA MET A 294 23.88 -3.36 3.48
C MET A 294 22.39 -3.01 3.38
N SER A 295 21.74 -3.36 2.28
CA SER A 295 20.32 -3.06 2.03
C SER A 295 19.36 -4.22 2.36
N GLY A 296 19.85 -5.35 2.86
CA GLY A 296 19.05 -6.55 3.13
C GLY A 296 19.86 -7.82 2.97
N TYR A 297 19.45 -8.70 2.04
CA TYR A 297 20.08 -9.99 1.82
C TYR A 297 20.25 -10.28 0.34
N LEU A 298 21.39 -10.87 -0.02
CA LEU A 298 21.58 -11.52 -1.31
C LEU A 298 21.18 -12.99 -1.18
N PHE A 299 20.18 -13.40 -1.94
CA PHE A 299 19.72 -14.78 -2.07
C PHE A 299 20.22 -15.35 -3.39
N THR A 300 21.13 -16.31 -3.34
CA THR A 300 21.64 -17.03 -4.51
C THR A 300 21.03 -18.43 -4.55
N HIS A 301 20.10 -18.66 -5.47
CA HIS A 301 19.49 -19.97 -5.73
C HIS A 301 20.39 -20.81 -6.63
N TYR A 302 20.65 -22.04 -6.21
CA TYR A 302 21.34 -23.06 -6.97
C TYR A 302 20.41 -24.26 -7.20
N PHE A 303 20.17 -24.60 -8.45
CA PHE A 303 19.34 -25.76 -8.79
C PHE A 303 19.82 -26.50 -10.03
N GLN A 304 19.46 -27.77 -10.12
CA GLN A 304 19.73 -28.59 -11.28
C GLN A 304 18.47 -28.74 -12.16
N LYS A 305 18.59 -28.39 -13.45
CA LYS A 305 17.56 -28.64 -14.46
C LYS A 305 17.49 -30.13 -14.79
N GLU A 306 16.28 -30.60 -15.10
CA GLU A 306 16.07 -32.00 -15.44
C GLU A 306 16.85 -32.38 -16.72
N GLY A 307 17.69 -33.41 -16.63
CA GLY A 307 18.55 -33.85 -17.73
C GLY A 307 19.94 -33.21 -17.78
N GLU A 308 20.26 -32.23 -16.92
CA GLU A 308 21.54 -31.53 -16.91
C GLU A 308 22.48 -32.03 -15.77
N ASN A 309 22.89 -33.29 -15.86
CA ASN A 309 23.79 -33.88 -14.85
C ASN A 309 25.14 -33.16 -14.80
N GLY A 310 25.56 -32.76 -13.59
CA GLY A 310 26.84 -32.09 -13.35
C GLY A 310 26.82 -30.56 -13.52
N LYS A 311 25.67 -29.99 -13.90
CA LYS A 311 25.46 -28.55 -14.06
C LYS A 311 24.51 -28.00 -13.00
N LEU A 312 24.83 -26.84 -12.47
CA LEU A 312 23.99 -26.07 -11.57
C LEU A 312 23.67 -24.72 -12.20
N HIS A 313 22.39 -24.39 -12.22
CA HIS A 313 21.93 -23.06 -12.54
C HIS A 313 21.96 -22.19 -11.30
N GLN A 314 22.43 -20.96 -11.46
CA GLN A 314 22.51 -19.94 -10.43
C GLN A 314 21.56 -18.79 -10.79
N GLN A 315 20.76 -18.36 -9.82
CA GLN A 315 19.90 -17.17 -9.91
C GLN A 315 20.08 -16.33 -8.65
N GLU A 316 20.26 -15.02 -8.81
CA GLU A 316 20.48 -14.09 -7.71
C GLU A 316 19.29 -13.15 -7.53
N PHE A 317 18.95 -12.85 -6.28
CA PHE A 317 17.89 -11.91 -5.90
C PHE A 317 18.32 -11.08 -4.70
N THR A 318 18.01 -9.79 -4.71
CA THR A 318 18.12 -8.95 -3.52
C THR A 318 16.79 -8.99 -2.77
N ILE A 319 16.83 -9.30 -1.48
CA ILE A 319 15.63 -9.45 -0.64
C ILE A 319 15.75 -8.62 0.63
N SER A 320 14.74 -7.79 0.88
CA SER A 320 14.59 -7.03 2.13
C SER A 320 13.25 -7.39 2.77
N PHE A 321 13.19 -7.51 4.10
CA PHE A 321 12.01 -7.96 4.83
C PHE A 321 11.42 -6.80 5.64
N TYR A 322 10.10 -6.61 5.60
CA TYR A 322 9.43 -5.51 6.30
C TYR A 322 8.27 -6.04 7.14
N SER A 323 8.03 -5.38 8.28
CA SER A 323 6.86 -5.60 9.12
C SER A 323 6.17 -4.26 9.36
N ASN A 324 5.10 -3.98 8.62
CA ASN A 324 4.30 -2.77 8.78
C ASN A 324 2.85 -3.04 8.40
N GLU A 325 2.01 -3.31 9.40
CA GLU A 325 0.64 -3.85 9.31
C GLU A 325 0.54 -5.26 8.68
N ASP A 326 1.26 -5.49 7.59
CA ASP A 326 1.49 -6.77 6.92
C ASP A 326 3.00 -7.11 6.92
N ASP A 327 3.33 -8.39 7.08
CA ASP A 327 4.70 -8.90 6.92
C ASP A 327 4.94 -9.25 5.44
N TYR A 328 5.83 -8.52 4.75
CA TYR A 328 6.16 -8.78 3.36
C TYR A 328 7.64 -8.60 3.05
N ALA A 329 8.14 -9.35 2.08
CA ALA A 329 9.48 -9.18 1.54
C ALA A 329 9.41 -8.34 0.27
N CYS A 330 10.40 -7.50 0.02
CA CYS A 330 10.66 -6.90 -1.28
C CYS A 330 11.72 -7.77 -1.96
N VAL A 331 11.36 -8.46 -3.04
CA VAL A 331 12.27 -9.33 -3.80
C VAL A 331 12.54 -8.69 -5.15
N GLN A 332 13.79 -8.33 -5.38
CA GLN A 332 14.25 -7.65 -6.59
C GLN A 332 14.99 -8.62 -7.49
N HIS A 333 14.55 -8.68 -8.74
CA HIS A 333 15.28 -9.36 -9.81
C HIS A 333 16.48 -8.48 -10.22
N PRO A 334 17.66 -9.03 -10.58
CA PRO A 334 18.84 -8.23 -10.94
C PRO A 334 18.60 -7.24 -12.11
N ARG A 335 17.65 -7.57 -12.98
CA ARG A 335 17.15 -6.67 -14.04
C ARG A 335 16.61 -5.34 -13.50
N SER A 336 16.08 -5.26 -12.29
CA SER A 336 15.56 -4.00 -11.71
C SER A 336 16.61 -2.89 -11.69
N ILE A 337 17.85 -3.23 -11.34
CA ILE A 337 19.00 -2.32 -11.36
C ILE A 337 19.25 -1.78 -12.77
N MET A 338 19.17 -2.65 -13.78
CA MET A 338 19.31 -2.24 -15.18
C MET A 338 18.20 -1.26 -15.59
N GLN A 339 16.96 -1.47 -15.14
CA GLN A 339 15.86 -0.54 -15.43
C GLN A 339 16.17 0.84 -14.84
N TRP A 340 16.65 0.90 -13.59
CA TRP A 340 17.02 2.17 -12.96
C TRP A 340 18.16 2.87 -13.68
N LEU A 341 19.21 2.14 -14.07
CA LEU A 341 20.33 2.69 -14.83
C LEU A 341 19.92 3.25 -16.21
N ASN A 342 18.84 2.72 -16.80
CA ASN A 342 18.29 3.20 -18.06
C ASN A 342 17.17 4.25 -17.88
N ASN A 343 16.81 4.60 -16.65
CA ASN A 343 15.64 5.42 -16.33
C ASN A 343 14.32 4.83 -16.88
N ASP A 344 14.24 3.50 -16.92
CA ASP A 344 13.06 2.73 -17.30
C ASP A 344 12.19 2.41 -16.08
N LYS A 345 10.88 2.24 -16.30
CA LYS A 345 9.93 1.89 -15.24
C LYS A 345 10.06 0.41 -14.86
N LEU A 346 9.97 0.13 -13.56
CA LEU A 346 9.84 -1.21 -13.03
C LEU A 346 8.50 -1.85 -13.36
N SER A 347 8.50 -3.15 -13.50
CA SER A 347 7.32 -3.97 -13.73
C SER A 347 7.36 -5.21 -12.84
N LYS A 348 6.32 -6.05 -12.94
CA LYS A 348 6.35 -7.39 -12.33
C LYS A 348 7.52 -8.26 -12.83
N GLU A 349 8.14 -7.94 -13.96
CA GLU A 349 9.32 -8.71 -14.41
C GLU A 349 10.59 -8.34 -13.62
N ASP A 350 10.53 -7.31 -12.78
CA ASP A 350 11.70 -6.74 -12.10
C ASP A 350 11.61 -6.86 -10.56
N ILE A 351 10.41 -6.97 -9.99
CA ILE A 351 10.19 -6.95 -8.54
C ILE A 351 8.88 -7.65 -8.14
N THR A 352 8.89 -8.30 -6.98
CA THR A 352 7.71 -8.93 -6.36
C THR A 352 7.70 -8.69 -4.85
N TYR A 353 6.50 -8.76 -4.24
CA TYR A 353 6.34 -8.58 -2.81
C TYR A 353 5.56 -9.74 -2.19
N PRO A 354 6.21 -10.88 -1.88
CA PRO A 354 5.57 -12.00 -1.22
C PRO A 354 5.40 -11.74 0.28
N HIS A 355 4.39 -12.36 0.89
CA HIS A 355 4.37 -12.52 2.34
C HIS A 355 5.49 -13.47 2.76
N PHE A 356 6.02 -13.28 3.98
CA PHE A 356 6.97 -14.23 4.56
C PHE A 356 6.58 -14.62 5.98
N VAL A 357 7.05 -15.80 6.41
CA VAL A 357 6.98 -16.24 7.81
C VAL A 357 8.32 -16.84 8.22
N PHE A 358 8.89 -16.31 9.29
CA PHE A 358 10.08 -16.88 9.94
C PHE A 358 9.70 -17.83 11.08
N PHE A 359 10.32 -19.00 11.10
CA PHE A 359 10.16 -19.96 12.19
C PHE A 359 11.44 -20.05 13.01
N GLY A 360 11.36 -19.72 14.31
CA GLY A 360 12.50 -19.84 15.24
C GLY A 360 13.08 -18.54 15.79
N GLY A 361 12.34 -17.42 15.69
CA GLY A 361 12.77 -16.12 16.22
C GLY A 361 13.96 -15.53 15.45
N ASP A 362 14.89 -14.88 16.17
CA ASP A 362 16.03 -14.14 15.60
C ASP A 362 17.02 -14.99 14.79
N LYS A 363 16.99 -16.31 14.99
CA LYS A 363 17.74 -17.28 14.18
C LYS A 363 16.77 -18.27 13.53
N PRO A 364 16.08 -17.87 12.45
CA PRO A 364 15.09 -18.71 11.82
C PRO A 364 15.71 -20.03 11.33
N THR A 365 14.99 -21.13 11.51
CA THR A 365 15.34 -22.44 10.96
C THR A 365 14.55 -22.77 9.71
N LYS A 366 13.45 -22.03 9.46
CA LYS A 366 12.64 -22.11 8.26
C LYS A 366 12.14 -20.74 7.85
N ILE A 367 11.98 -20.56 6.54
CA ILE A 367 11.35 -19.40 5.92
C ILE A 367 10.25 -19.93 5.00
N ALA A 368 9.05 -19.37 5.07
CA ALA A 368 8.01 -19.61 4.08
C ALA A 368 7.73 -18.31 3.34
N PHE A 369 7.65 -18.37 2.01
CA PHE A 369 7.20 -17.29 1.15
C PHE A 369 5.85 -17.63 0.54
N GLU A 370 4.91 -16.70 0.58
CA GLU A 370 3.57 -16.84 0.02
C GLU A 370 3.25 -15.70 -0.95
N SER A 371 2.39 -15.98 -1.93
CA SER A 371 1.97 -15.02 -2.95
C SER A 371 1.20 -13.86 -2.32
N PHE A 372 1.53 -12.63 -2.72
CA PHE A 372 0.90 -11.42 -2.18
C PHE A 372 0.72 -10.31 -3.23
N MET A 373 1.75 -9.51 -3.53
CA MET A 373 1.68 -8.48 -4.58
C MET A 373 2.72 -8.73 -5.67
N MET A 374 2.34 -8.39 -6.91
CA MET A 374 3.14 -8.57 -8.11
C MET A 374 3.65 -10.01 -8.24
N ASP A 375 2.74 -10.99 -8.25
CA ASP A 375 3.12 -12.40 -8.38
C ASP A 375 3.85 -12.68 -9.70
N VAL A 376 4.94 -13.45 -9.58
CA VAL A 376 5.88 -13.73 -10.68
C VAL A 376 6.20 -15.20 -10.83
N SER A 377 6.64 -15.58 -12.03
CA SER A 377 7.03 -16.96 -12.33
C SER A 377 8.45 -17.30 -11.88
N TRP A 378 9.33 -16.30 -11.77
CA TRP A 378 10.76 -16.42 -11.44
C TRP A 378 11.06 -16.44 -9.94
N PHE A 379 10.09 -16.05 -9.09
CA PHE A 379 10.15 -16.22 -7.63
C PHE A 379 8.79 -16.71 -7.12
N ARG A 380 8.64 -18.03 -7.03
CA ARG A 380 7.37 -18.66 -6.65
C ARG A 380 7.28 -18.82 -5.13
N PRO A 381 6.06 -18.93 -4.57
CA PRO A 381 5.88 -19.38 -3.19
C PRO A 381 6.71 -20.64 -2.91
N MET A 382 7.47 -20.61 -1.82
CA MET A 382 8.43 -21.66 -1.50
C MET A 382 8.69 -21.72 -0.01
N ARG A 383 9.25 -22.84 0.44
CA ARG A 383 9.74 -23.00 1.81
C ARG A 383 11.21 -23.36 1.81
N LEU A 384 11.95 -22.67 2.65
CA LEU A 384 13.36 -22.87 2.86
C LEU A 384 13.59 -23.45 4.25
N ILE A 385 14.50 -24.42 4.36
CA ILE A 385 14.93 -25.02 5.63
C ILE A 385 16.41 -24.79 5.77
N ARG A 386 16.86 -24.22 6.89
CA ARG A 386 18.29 -23.96 7.10
C ARG A 386 19.07 -25.27 7.07
N ALA A 387 20.16 -25.28 6.32
CA ALA A 387 21.13 -26.37 6.33
C ALA A 387 21.85 -26.44 7.68
N LYS A 388 22.46 -27.58 7.96
CA LYS A 388 23.35 -27.69 9.12
C LYS A 388 24.68 -27.00 8.82
N ASP A 389 25.34 -26.50 9.85
CA ASP A 389 26.61 -25.76 9.73
C ASP A 389 27.74 -26.58 9.07
N ASP A 390 27.66 -27.91 9.12
CA ASP A 390 28.64 -28.84 8.54
C ASP A 390 28.30 -29.28 7.10
N TRP A 391 27.23 -28.75 6.52
CA TRP A 391 26.82 -29.10 5.16
C TRP A 391 27.74 -28.46 4.11
N MET A 392 28.25 -29.29 3.19
CA MET A 392 29.08 -28.83 2.08
C MET A 392 28.29 -28.68 0.78
N PRO A 393 28.31 -27.50 0.14
CA PRO A 393 27.55 -27.26 -1.08
C PRO A 393 28.12 -28.02 -2.28
N PRO A 394 27.29 -28.47 -3.22
CA PRO A 394 27.74 -29.11 -4.46
C PRO A 394 28.65 -28.25 -5.35
N THR A 395 28.62 -26.93 -5.22
CA THR A 395 29.55 -26.02 -5.90
C THR A 395 31.00 -26.27 -5.49
N GLU A 396 31.26 -26.60 -4.23
CA GLU A 396 32.60 -26.99 -3.75
C GLU A 396 33.04 -28.37 -4.25
N LYS A 397 32.11 -29.16 -4.81
CA LYS A 397 32.39 -30.49 -5.39
C LYS A 397 32.73 -30.42 -6.88
N GLY A 398 32.94 -29.22 -7.44
CA GLY A 398 33.38 -29.02 -8.82
C GLY A 398 32.29 -29.15 -9.88
N MET A 399 31.02 -28.95 -9.51
CA MET A 399 29.95 -28.81 -10.50
C MET A 399 30.11 -27.53 -11.32
N GLU A 400 29.80 -27.60 -12.61
CA GLU A 400 29.78 -26.43 -13.49
C GLU A 400 28.60 -25.53 -13.10
N VAL A 401 28.85 -24.23 -12.91
CA VAL A 401 27.82 -23.26 -12.55
C VAL A 401 27.50 -22.37 -13.75
N ILE A 402 26.22 -22.28 -14.09
CA ILE A 402 25.67 -21.45 -15.15
C ILE A 402 24.86 -20.33 -14.48
N ASN A 403 25.30 -19.08 -14.62
CA ASN A 403 24.53 -17.94 -14.14
C ASN A 403 23.40 -17.62 -15.12
N ASP A 404 22.16 -17.95 -14.74
CA ASP A 404 20.97 -17.72 -15.58
C ASP A 404 20.73 -16.21 -15.79
N PHE A 405 21.29 -15.35 -14.94
CA PHE A 405 21.15 -13.89 -14.99
C PHE A 405 22.46 -13.16 -15.33
N GLU A 406 23.40 -13.84 -15.99
CA GLU A 406 24.71 -13.26 -16.33
C GLU A 406 24.61 -11.89 -17.00
N ALA A 407 23.66 -11.71 -17.91
CA ALA A 407 23.41 -10.46 -18.64
C ALA A 407 23.04 -9.25 -17.74
N TYR A 408 22.61 -9.50 -16.50
CA TYR A 408 22.22 -8.47 -15.53
C TYR A 408 23.26 -8.29 -14.42
N SER A 409 24.40 -8.99 -14.49
CA SER A 409 25.41 -8.94 -13.44
C SER A 409 26.05 -7.55 -13.38
N TYR A 410 26.17 -7.01 -12.17
CA TYR A 410 26.83 -5.74 -11.89
C TYR A 410 27.78 -5.92 -10.71
N THR A 411 28.73 -4.99 -10.56
CA THR A 411 29.53 -4.87 -9.35
C THR A 411 29.17 -3.59 -8.63
N PHE A 412 29.11 -3.64 -7.31
CA PHE A 412 28.89 -2.47 -6.46
C PHE A 412 30.07 -2.34 -5.49
N TYR A 413 30.80 -1.25 -5.61
CA TYR A 413 31.90 -0.90 -4.73
C TYR A 413 31.45 0.19 -3.76
N LEU A 414 31.41 -0.13 -2.47
CA LEU A 414 31.16 0.86 -1.42
C LEU A 414 32.30 1.87 -1.39
N GLY A 415 31.96 3.13 -1.67
CA GLY A 415 32.93 4.17 -1.98
C GLY A 415 32.73 5.45 -1.17
N PHE A 416 31.82 5.46 -0.19
CA PHE A 416 31.55 6.66 0.60
C PHE A 416 32.82 7.30 1.19
N GLU A 417 33.07 8.58 0.92
CA GLU A 417 34.25 9.30 1.42
C GLU A 417 33.89 10.45 2.39
N ALA A 418 32.94 11.33 2.03
CA ALA A 418 32.57 12.46 2.88
C ALA A 418 31.20 13.07 2.52
N ILE A 419 30.52 13.64 3.52
CA ILE A 419 29.34 14.52 3.35
C ILE A 419 29.70 15.93 3.82
N THR A 420 29.33 16.91 3.00
CA THR A 420 29.40 18.34 3.34
C THR A 420 28.06 19.00 2.99
N PRO A 421 27.80 20.24 3.45
CA PRO A 421 26.59 20.96 3.05
C PRO A 421 26.44 21.17 1.54
N ASP A 422 27.55 21.19 0.80
CA ASP A 422 27.58 21.54 -0.63
C ASP A 422 27.74 20.32 -1.55
N PHE A 423 28.37 19.24 -1.08
CA PHE A 423 28.64 18.04 -1.89
C PHE A 423 28.79 16.76 -1.07
N ILE A 424 28.57 15.62 -1.74
CA ILE A 424 28.95 14.29 -1.28
C ILE A 424 30.14 13.80 -2.11
N SER A 425 31.16 13.26 -1.43
CA SER A 425 32.37 12.70 -2.05
C SER A 425 32.28 11.18 -2.06
N VAL A 426 32.52 10.57 -3.23
CA VAL A 426 32.54 9.12 -3.43
C VAL A 426 33.86 8.74 -4.09
N LYS A 427 34.54 7.76 -3.53
CA LYS A 427 35.83 7.25 -3.98
C LYS A 427 35.65 5.92 -4.67
N ASP A 428 36.27 5.75 -5.83
CA ASP A 428 36.24 4.49 -6.54
C ASP A 428 37.29 3.48 -6.03
N GLU A 429 37.24 2.28 -6.58
CA GLU A 429 38.12 1.17 -6.25
C GLU A 429 39.61 1.46 -6.55
N ASN A 430 39.89 2.46 -7.40
CA ASN A 430 41.24 2.91 -7.75
C ASN A 430 41.69 4.13 -6.92
N GLY A 431 40.82 4.63 -6.05
CA GLY A 431 41.06 5.76 -5.18
C GLY A 431 40.82 7.13 -5.80
N LYS A 432 40.19 7.22 -6.97
CA LYS A 432 39.72 8.48 -7.57
C LYS A 432 38.46 8.95 -6.86
N SER A 433 38.47 10.20 -6.39
CA SER A 433 37.31 10.82 -5.74
C SER A 433 36.45 11.58 -6.76
N TYR A 434 35.15 11.44 -6.61
CA TYR A 434 34.10 12.10 -7.36
C TYR A 434 33.27 12.94 -6.40
N LYS A 435 32.86 14.14 -6.82
CA LYS A 435 32.02 15.02 -6.03
C LYS A 435 30.68 15.22 -6.71
N VAL A 436 29.62 15.02 -5.96
CA VAL A 436 28.24 15.24 -6.42
C VAL A 436 27.68 16.43 -5.68
N SER A 437 27.18 17.43 -6.41
CA SER A 437 26.66 18.67 -5.81
C SER A 437 25.30 18.43 -5.17
N VAL A 438 25.15 18.88 -3.92
CA VAL A 438 23.86 18.87 -3.21
C VAL A 438 22.89 19.91 -3.78
N SER A 439 23.38 20.94 -4.49
CA SER A 439 22.51 21.92 -5.15
C SER A 439 21.87 21.41 -6.43
N GLU A 440 22.48 20.41 -7.07
CA GLU A 440 21.97 19.79 -8.30
C GLU A 440 21.02 18.62 -7.99
N HIS A 441 21.17 18.04 -6.80
CA HIS A 441 20.39 16.92 -6.29
C HIS A 441 19.99 17.21 -4.83
N GLU A 442 18.87 17.91 -4.63
CA GLU A 442 18.46 18.34 -3.29
C GLU A 442 18.15 17.16 -2.35
N GLU A 443 17.77 16.00 -2.90
CA GLU A 443 17.58 14.74 -2.21
C GLU A 443 18.84 14.27 -1.45
N LEU A 444 20.03 14.74 -1.85
CA LEU A 444 21.30 14.40 -1.19
C LEU A 444 21.51 15.09 0.16
N ARG A 445 20.76 16.15 0.49
CA ARG A 445 20.83 16.84 1.82
C ARG A 445 20.58 15.90 3.00
N ASN A 446 20.02 14.76 2.67
CA ASN A 446 19.30 13.85 3.48
C ASN A 446 20.09 12.52 3.60
N CYS A 447 21.26 12.42 2.97
CA CYS A 447 22.20 11.31 3.08
C CYS A 447 22.93 11.31 4.44
N THR A 448 23.30 10.12 4.87
CA THR A 448 24.01 9.81 6.11
C THR A 448 25.22 8.92 5.83
N LEU A 449 26.07 8.73 6.83
CA LEU A 449 27.26 7.87 6.73
C LEU A 449 26.95 6.38 6.57
N ASN A 450 25.71 5.97 6.88
CA ASN A 450 25.29 4.57 6.83
C ASN A 450 24.62 4.19 5.50
N ASP A 451 24.42 5.16 4.61
CA ASP A 451 23.74 4.92 3.35
C ASP A 451 24.64 4.18 2.36
N ALA A 452 24.01 3.31 1.56
CA ALA A 452 24.68 2.57 0.49
C ALA A 452 25.07 3.53 -0.65
N ILE A 453 26.28 4.08 -0.54
CA ILE A 453 26.85 5.03 -1.49
C ILE A 453 28.16 4.47 -2.05
N GLY A 454 28.26 4.43 -3.38
CA GLY A 454 29.37 3.75 -4.03
C GLY A 454 29.45 3.92 -5.54
N ILE A 455 30.20 3.02 -6.17
CA ILE A 455 30.37 2.94 -7.61
C ILE A 455 29.72 1.65 -8.09
N ILE A 456 28.73 1.76 -8.98
CA ILE A 456 28.17 0.61 -9.67
C ILE A 456 28.78 0.51 -11.07
N THR A 457 29.17 -0.70 -11.46
CA THR A 457 29.65 -1.00 -12.82
C THR A 457 28.78 -2.07 -13.45
N TRP A 458 28.21 -1.75 -14.62
CA TRP A 458 27.38 -2.65 -15.39
C TRP A 458 27.68 -2.52 -16.88
N ALA A 459 27.86 -3.65 -17.57
CA ALA A 459 28.18 -3.70 -19.01
C ALA A 459 29.33 -2.75 -19.43
N GLY A 460 30.34 -2.58 -18.56
CA GLY A 460 31.48 -1.69 -18.79
C GLY A 460 31.22 -0.20 -18.54
N LYS A 461 29.99 0.21 -18.19
CA LYS A 461 29.66 1.58 -17.79
C LYS A 461 29.71 1.74 -16.28
N ARG A 462 30.11 2.92 -15.80
CA ARG A 462 30.29 3.22 -14.37
C ARG A 462 29.38 4.37 -13.95
N TYR A 463 28.83 4.26 -12.75
CA TYR A 463 27.95 5.27 -12.18
C TYR A 463 28.28 5.49 -10.70
N ILE A 464 28.15 6.74 -10.24
CA ILE A 464 28.07 7.05 -8.82
C ILE A 464 26.66 6.69 -8.38
N ALA A 465 26.54 5.76 -7.43
CA ALA A 465 25.28 5.22 -6.98
C ALA A 465 24.99 5.67 -5.55
N PHE A 466 23.80 6.26 -5.38
CA PHE A 466 23.15 6.45 -4.10
C PHE A 466 21.97 5.45 -4.06
N ASP A 467 22.28 4.20 -3.73
CA ASP A 467 21.34 3.07 -3.90
C ASP A 467 20.05 3.26 -3.08
N HIS A 468 20.20 3.79 -1.86
CA HIS A 468 19.08 4.16 -0.99
C HIS A 468 18.11 5.21 -1.58
N LEU A 469 18.55 6.00 -2.57
CA LEU A 469 17.74 6.98 -3.29
C LEU A 469 17.35 6.50 -4.69
N MET A 470 17.81 5.32 -5.11
CA MET A 470 17.75 4.84 -6.50
C MET A 470 18.34 5.86 -7.49
N LEU A 471 19.33 6.66 -7.07
CA LEU A 471 19.95 7.70 -7.89
C LEU A 471 21.30 7.19 -8.43
N TYR A 472 21.43 7.18 -9.75
CA TYR A 472 22.60 6.68 -10.46
C TYR A 472 23.13 7.72 -11.45
N LEU A 473 24.26 8.33 -11.12
CA LEU A 473 24.87 9.39 -11.91
C LEU A 473 25.98 8.81 -12.79
N PRO A 474 25.89 8.91 -14.13
CA PRO A 474 26.90 8.35 -15.01
C PRO A 474 28.25 9.05 -14.77
N ILE A 475 29.31 8.26 -14.73
CA ILE A 475 30.69 8.77 -14.71
C ILE A 475 31.12 8.95 -16.15
N GLU A 476 31.21 10.19 -16.61
CA GLU A 476 31.83 10.50 -17.90
C GLU A 476 33.33 10.12 -17.84
N GLU A 477 33.78 9.33 -18.81
CA GLU A 477 35.19 8.87 -18.92
C GLU A 477 36.14 9.96 -19.43
#